data_AF-A0A920GU37-F1
#
_entry.id   AF-A0A920GU37-F1
#
_cell.length_a   1.000
_cell.length_b   1.000
_cell.length_c   1.000
_cell.angle_alpha   90.00
_cell.angle_beta   90.00
_cell.angle_gamma   90.00
#
_symmetry.space_group_name_H-M   'P 1'
#
loop_
_entity.id
_entity.type
_entity.pdbx_description
1 polymer ?
#
loop_
_entity_poly.entity_id
_entity_poly.type
_entity_poly.pdbx_seq_one_letter_code
_entity_poly.pdbx_strand_id
1 'polypeptide(L)'
;MKLSNSYIGLPEEFYQQIDPTPVKNPSLLIFNEELANSLNIELKEDDKLNFFSGNKIPKDSIPVALNYSGHQFGNFVHQLGDGRAILLGEVKIKMKVTTYS
;
A
#
# COMPACT_ATOMS: atom_id res chain seq x y z
N MET A 1 -9.62 8.14 3.73
CA MET A 1 -9.32 7.10 2.73
C MET A 1 -10.09 5.81 3.04
N LYS A 2 -10.68 5.15 2.03
CA LYS A 2 -11.39 3.87 2.14
C LYS A 2 -10.62 2.81 1.34
N LEU A 3 -10.30 1.68 1.97
CA LEU A 3 -9.49 0.61 1.39
C LEU A 3 -10.28 -0.68 1.21
N SER A 4 -9.88 -1.49 0.23
CA SER A 4 -10.21 -2.92 0.13
C SER A 4 -8.95 -3.76 0.21
N ASN A 5 -9.11 -5.03 0.56
CA ASN A 5 -7.99 -5.96 0.72
C ASN A 5 -8.31 -7.22 -0.10
N SER A 6 -8.40 -7.11 -1.43
CA SER A 6 -8.75 -8.27 -2.26
C SER A 6 -7.60 -9.28 -2.37
N TYR A 7 -6.35 -8.81 -2.25
CA TYR A 7 -5.17 -9.66 -2.30
C TYR A 7 -5.15 -10.75 -1.22
N ILE A 8 -5.69 -10.46 -0.02
CA ILE A 8 -5.75 -11.45 1.08
C ILE A 8 -6.71 -12.61 0.79
N GLY A 9 -7.52 -12.51 -0.27
CA GLY A 9 -8.35 -13.61 -0.74
C GLY A 9 -7.56 -14.72 -1.47
N LEU A 10 -6.27 -14.51 -1.75
CA LEU A 10 -5.38 -15.54 -2.27
C LEU A 10 -4.97 -16.55 -1.18
N PRO A 11 -4.40 -17.71 -1.54
CA PRO A 11 -3.81 -18.62 -0.57
C PRO A 11 -2.71 -17.92 0.26
N GLU A 12 -2.56 -18.34 1.52
CA GLU A 12 -1.59 -17.75 2.46
C GLU A 12 -0.14 -17.86 2.00
N GLU A 13 0.17 -18.73 1.04
CA GLU A 13 1.51 -18.84 0.43
C GLU A 13 1.93 -17.58 -0.36
N PHE A 14 0.96 -16.74 -0.77
CA PHE A 14 1.22 -15.54 -1.58
C PHE A 14 1.54 -14.30 -0.76
N TYR A 15 1.32 -14.32 0.54
CA TYR A 15 1.53 -13.14 1.38
C TYR A 15 1.76 -13.51 2.85
N GLN A 16 2.27 -12.55 3.60
CA GLN A 16 2.28 -12.60 5.05
C GLN A 16 1.55 -11.38 5.58
N GLN A 17 0.57 -11.57 6.47
CA GLN A 17 -0.04 -10.45 7.17
C GLN A 17 0.96 -9.89 8.20
N ILE A 18 1.32 -8.61 8.04
CA ILE A 18 2.34 -7.96 8.86
C ILE A 18 2.09 -6.45 8.90
N ASP A 19 2.11 -5.90 10.11
CA ASP A 19 1.94 -4.47 10.32
C ASP A 19 3.25 -3.70 10.03
N PRO A 20 3.17 -2.44 9.55
CA PRO A 20 4.33 -1.56 9.46
C PRO A 20 5.01 -1.38 10.81
N THR A 21 6.34 -1.33 10.82
CA THR A 21 7.11 -1.01 12.01
C THR A 21 7.10 0.51 12.22
N PRO A 22 6.61 1.04 13.36
CA PRO A 22 6.58 2.47 13.61
C PRO A 22 7.98 3.10 13.67
N VAL A 23 8.07 4.36 13.25
CA VAL A 23 9.30 5.16 13.24
C VAL A 23 9.22 6.32 14.23
N LYS A 24 10.39 6.74 14.72
CA LYS A 24 10.52 7.86 15.66
C LYS A 24 10.59 9.19 14.91
N ASN A 25 9.83 10.18 15.39
CA ASN A 25 9.84 11.58 14.92
C ASN A 25 9.76 11.73 13.39
N PRO A 26 8.75 11.15 12.71
CA PRO A 26 8.59 11.37 11.28
C PRO A 26 8.21 12.83 11.00
N SER A 27 8.60 13.34 9.83
CA SER A 27 8.16 14.63 9.32
C SER A 27 7.73 14.49 7.86
N LEU A 28 6.69 15.23 7.47
CA LEU A 28 6.19 15.25 6.10
C LEU A 28 7.01 16.27 5.30
N LEU A 29 7.80 15.79 4.34
CA LEU A 29 8.58 16.67 3.46
C LEU A 29 7.72 17.23 2.32
N ILE A 30 7.09 16.34 1.56
CA ILE A 30 6.23 16.65 0.41
C ILE A 30 5.10 15.63 0.40
N PHE A 31 3.88 16.07 0.08
CA PHE A 31 2.75 15.22 -0.20
C PHE A 31 2.18 15.56 -1.59
N ASN A 32 1.89 14.54 -2.40
CA ASN A 32 1.38 14.75 -3.75
C ASN A 32 -0.14 14.92 -3.72
N GLU A 33 -0.60 16.17 -3.52
CA GLU A 33 -2.02 16.52 -3.49
C GLU A 33 -2.73 16.23 -4.82
N GLU A 34 -2.06 16.43 -5.96
CA GLU A 34 -2.64 16.17 -7.28
C GLU A 34 -2.97 14.68 -7.46
N LEU A 35 -2.03 13.80 -7.09
CA LEU A 35 -2.24 12.36 -7.12
C LEU A 35 -3.35 11.96 -6.14
N ALA A 36 -3.32 12.46 -4.90
CA ALA A 36 -4.36 12.18 -3.91
C ALA A 36 -5.76 12.55 -4.44
N ASN A 37 -5.91 13.72 -5.05
CA ASN A 37 -7.14 14.17 -5.67
C ASN A 37 -7.59 13.26 -6.82
N SER A 38 -6.67 12.87 -7.73
CA SER A 38 -6.99 11.96 -8.84
C SER A 38 -7.45 10.57 -8.36
N LEU A 39 -6.98 10.14 -7.19
CA LEU A 39 -7.36 8.89 -6.54
C LEU A 39 -8.60 9.02 -5.63
N ASN A 40 -9.17 10.23 -5.50
CA ASN A 40 -10.24 10.56 -4.54
C ASN A 40 -9.85 10.23 -3.08
N ILE A 41 -8.60 10.52 -2.72
CA ILE A 41 -8.06 10.33 -1.37
C ILE A 41 -8.04 11.67 -0.65
N GLU A 42 -8.96 11.83 0.30
CA GLU A 42 -8.92 12.91 1.28
C GLU A 42 -8.40 12.39 2.62
N LEU A 43 -7.39 13.09 3.15
CA LEU A 43 -6.70 12.77 4.40
C LEU A 43 -6.48 14.04 5.23
N LYS A 44 -6.65 13.92 6.55
CA LYS A 44 -6.22 14.95 7.50
C LYS A 44 -4.70 14.98 7.56
N GLU A 45 -4.11 16.12 7.94
CA GLU A 45 -2.65 16.24 8.00
C GLU A 45 -1.97 15.19 8.91
N ASP A 46 -2.58 14.94 10.07
CA ASP A 46 -2.09 13.89 10.99
C ASP A 46 -2.11 12.50 10.34
N ASP A 47 -3.12 12.21 9.53
CA ASP A 47 -3.25 10.92 8.83
C ASP A 47 -2.24 10.81 7.67
N LYS A 48 -1.97 11.90 6.94
CA LYS A 48 -0.94 11.91 5.87
C LYS A 48 0.42 11.50 6.43
N LEU A 49 0.83 12.08 7.55
CA LEU A 49 2.11 11.72 8.17
C LEU A 49 2.08 10.30 8.73
N ASN A 50 1.09 9.98 9.57
CA ASN A 50 1.12 8.75 10.36
C ASN A 50 0.83 7.48 9.54
N PHE A 51 -0.01 7.55 8.51
CA PHE A 51 -0.26 6.38 7.65
C PHE A 51 0.97 6.04 6.81
N PHE A 52 1.59 7.03 6.16
CA PHE A 52 2.70 6.79 5.23
C PHE A 52 4.07 6.66 5.91
N SER A 53 4.16 6.92 7.22
CA SER A 53 5.34 6.59 8.04
C SER A 53 5.23 5.26 8.79
N GLY A 54 4.09 4.56 8.69
CA GLY A 54 3.85 3.30 9.39
C GLY A 54 3.52 3.46 10.89
N ASN A 55 3.20 4.67 11.34
CA ASN A 55 2.87 4.96 12.73
C ASN A 55 1.39 4.75 13.08
N LYS A 56 0.54 4.63 12.07
CA LYS A 56 -0.89 4.36 12.22
C LYS A 56 -1.39 3.55 11.04
N ILE A 57 -2.29 2.62 11.29
CA ILE A 57 -2.91 1.79 10.25
C ILE A 57 -4.27 2.42 9.89
N PRO A 58 -4.58 2.64 8.60
CA PRO A 58 -5.91 3.09 8.19
C PRO A 58 -6.99 2.09 8.63
N LYS A 59 -8.17 2.57 9.04
CA LYS A 59 -9.22 1.75 9.66
C LYS A 59 -9.61 0.47 8.89
N ASP A 60 -9.63 0.53 7.55
CA ASP A 60 -10.05 -0.59 6.68
C ASP A 60 -8.87 -1.38 6.08
N SER A 61 -7.64 -1.10 6.53
CA SER A 61 -6.41 -1.71 6.04
C SER A 61 -6.17 -3.07 6.69
N ILE A 62 -5.80 -4.07 5.89
CA ILE A 62 -5.22 -5.33 6.35
C ILE A 62 -3.82 -5.42 5.72
N PRO A 63 -2.78 -4.93 6.41
CA PRO A 63 -1.45 -4.83 5.83
C PRO A 63 -0.81 -6.20 5.56
N VAL A 64 -0.23 -6.36 4.36
CA VAL A 64 0.46 -7.60 3.97
C VAL A 64 1.78 -7.33 3.27
N ALA A 65 2.76 -8.22 3.44
CA ALA A 65 3.96 -8.30 2.61
C ALA A 65 3.76 -9.42 1.58
N LEU A 66 4.05 -9.14 0.31
CA LEU A 66 3.83 -10.11 -0.77
C LEU A 66 4.99 -11.09 -0.89
N ASN A 67 4.69 -12.34 -1.22
CA ASN A 67 5.67 -13.35 -1.57
C ASN A 67 5.82 -13.43 -3.10
N TYR A 68 7.06 -13.50 -3.57
CA TYR A 68 7.37 -13.70 -4.99
C TYR A 68 8.76 -14.31 -5.15
N SER A 69 9.11 -14.72 -6.36
CA SER A 69 10.42 -15.29 -6.72
C SER A 69 10.97 -14.55 -7.93
N GLY A 70 12.23 -14.78 -8.28
CA GLY A 70 12.81 -14.12 -9.45
C GLY A 70 14.23 -14.56 -9.76
N HIS A 71 14.73 -14.13 -10.92
CA HIS A 71 16.13 -14.32 -11.28
C HIS A 71 16.96 -13.14 -10.80
N GLN A 72 18.04 -13.41 -10.07
CA GLN A 72 19.05 -12.42 -9.68
C GLN A 72 20.42 -12.93 -10.12
N PHE A 73 21.17 -12.08 -10.81
CA PHE A 73 22.52 -12.39 -11.31
C PHE A 73 22.61 -13.73 -12.06
N GLY A 74 21.60 -14.04 -12.89
CA GLY A 74 21.56 -15.25 -13.71
C GLY A 74 21.10 -16.53 -12.98
N ASN A 75 20.81 -16.47 -11.68
CA ASN A 75 20.33 -17.61 -10.90
C ASN A 75 18.89 -17.41 -10.46
N PHE A 76 18.10 -18.49 -10.44
CA PHE A 76 16.74 -18.45 -9.89
C PHE A 76 16.79 -18.46 -8.37
N VAL A 77 16.17 -17.45 -7.75
CA VAL A 77 15.98 -17.34 -6.31
C VAL A 77 14.56 -17.76 -6.00
N HIS A 78 14.43 -18.92 -5.33
CA HIS A 78 13.14 -19.54 -5.05
C HIS A 78 12.25 -18.70 -4.13
N GLN A 79 12.81 -17.87 -3.26
CA GLN A 79 12.06 -17.03 -2.33
C GLN A 79 12.65 -15.62 -2.27
N LEU A 80 11.87 -14.66 -2.74
CA LEU A 80 12.01 -13.24 -2.50
C LEU A 80 10.74 -12.78 -1.76
N GLY A 81 10.35 -11.52 -1.94
CA GLY A 81 9.17 -10.95 -1.33
C GLY A 81 9.37 -9.48 -0.99
N ASP A 82 8.34 -8.86 -0.46
CA ASP A 82 8.38 -7.49 0.03
C ASP A 82 9.15 -7.39 1.36
N GLY A 83 10.47 -7.52 1.31
CA GLY A 83 11.32 -7.47 2.51
C GLY A 83 11.42 -6.07 3.17
N ARG A 84 10.94 -5.02 2.49
CA ARG A 84 10.98 -3.61 2.96
C ARG A 84 9.75 -2.81 2.51
N ALA A 85 8.69 -3.48 2.07
CA ALA A 85 7.46 -2.84 1.61
C ALA A 85 6.26 -3.56 2.23
N ILE A 86 5.14 -2.85 2.34
CA ILE A 86 3.89 -3.39 2.85
C ILE A 86 2.76 -2.84 1.98
N LEU A 87 1.92 -3.73 1.48
CA LEU A 87 0.66 -3.38 0.86
C LEU A 87 -0.33 -3.02 1.96
N LEU A 88 -0.59 -1.73 2.16
CA LEU A 88 -1.62 -1.25 3.10
C LEU A 88 -3.04 -1.58 2.65
N GLY A 89 -3.25 -1.77 1.35
CA GLY A 89 -4.54 -2.08 0.77
C GLY A 89 -4.72 -1.42 -0.59
N GLU A 90 -5.93 -1.54 -1.11
CA GLU A 90 -6.28 -1.15 -2.47
C GLU A 90 -7.33 -0.03 -2.46
N VAL A 91 -7.16 0.98 -3.29
CA VAL A 91 -8.15 2.05 -3.49
C VAL A 91 -8.98 1.73 -4.73
N LYS A 92 -10.31 1.73 -4.60
CA LYS A 92 -11.22 1.55 -5.73
C LYS A 92 -11.51 2.89 -6.40
N ILE A 93 -11.00 3.06 -7.61
CA ILE A 93 -11.29 4.23 -8.44
C ILE A 93 -12.46 3.87 -9.37
N LYS A 94 -13.52 4.68 -9.37
CA LYS A 94 -14.50 4.63 -10.45
C LYS A 94 -13.95 5.46 -11.61
N MET A 95 -13.56 4.80 -12.70
CA MET A 95 -13.24 5.52 -13.93
C MET A 95 -14.50 6.28 -14.38
N LYS A 96 -14.39 7.61 -14.49
CA LYS A 96 -15.36 8.37 -15.29
C LYS A 96 -15.12 7.95 -16.74
N VAL A 97 -16.05 7.17 -17.31
CA VAL A 97 -16.06 6.94 -18.75
C VAL A 97 -16.42 8.27 -19.39
N THR A 98 -15.42 8.98 -19.92
CA THR A 98 -15.68 10.12 -20.79
C THR A 98 -16.15 9.56 -22.13
N THR A 99 -17.47 9.46 -22.31
CA THR A 99 -18.04 9.23 -23.63
C THR A 99 -17.77 10.48 -24.47
N TYR A 100 -16.92 10.35 -25.48
CA TYR A 100 -16.84 11.32 -26.56
C TYR A 100 -18.05 11.07 -27.48
N SER A 101 -18.97 12.03 -27.50
CA SER A 101 -20.07 12.12 -28.48
C SER A 101 -19.61 12.85 -29.74
#